data_AF-A0A2E7SCJ8-F1
#
_entry.id   AF-A0A2E7SCJ8-F1
#
_cell.length_a   1.000
_cell.length_b   1.000
_cell.length_c   1.000
_cell.angle_alpha   90.00
_cell.angle_beta   90.00
_cell.angle_gamma   90.00
#
_symmetry.space_group_name_H-M   'P 1'
#
loop_
_entity.id
_entity.type
_entity.pdbx_description
1 polymer ?
#
loop_
_entity_poly.entity_id
_entity_poly.type
_entity_poly.pdbx_seq_one_letter_code
_entity_poly.pdbx_strand_id
1 'polypeptide(L)'
;MATYVNNLRLKEIATGDESGTWGTSTNTNLELIADGLGYNTQDCFGSDANATTTVADGAADPARALYFKVTSSASLTATRELTIAPNTISRVMFIENATSGSQSITVKQGSGATVTIGTGKTRLVYLDGAGSGAAVIDAMTDVVVSDSFQIAGTTPTLTLGDAEAEDVKIVFDGHAQDFYIGLDDSADDLIVGLGSAVGTTPIISLTEAGAITLKGTVTTDDSPMALTLQTAEVDIAADDVIGKVDFQAPDESTGSDANLVAAGIEAVSEGDFSATSNATKLSFKTAASEAAAEKMALSSAGNLTVTGSMTDGDGAVRAIPQSGSAKTGSYSLATGDVGNFIEVGSGGSITIPNSTFSAGDAISIFNNTTGNITITCTITTAYKAGEDSDIATATLKTRGIATILFISGTVCAISGNLS
;
A
#
# COMPACT_ATOMS: atom_id res chain seq x y z
N MET A 1 59.60 -9.13 -42.29
CA MET A 1 58.99 -8.45 -41.13
C MET A 1 57.97 -9.42 -40.56
N ALA A 2 57.97 -9.66 -39.24
CA ALA A 2 57.02 -10.60 -38.65
C ALA A 2 55.59 -10.05 -38.79
N THR A 3 54.67 -10.90 -39.23
CA THR A 3 53.23 -10.61 -39.25
C THR A 3 52.61 -11.18 -37.99
N TYR A 4 51.60 -10.51 -37.44
CA TYR A 4 50.95 -10.94 -36.20
C TYR A 4 49.45 -11.06 -36.40
N VAL A 5 48.87 -12.16 -35.91
CA VAL A 5 47.41 -12.39 -35.98
C VAL A 5 46.70 -11.37 -35.09
N ASN A 6 45.61 -10.77 -35.57
CA ASN A 6 44.96 -9.68 -34.84
C ASN A 6 44.43 -10.06 -33.46
N ASN A 7 43.88 -11.26 -33.26
CA ASN A 7 43.14 -11.59 -32.04
C ASN A 7 44.03 -11.82 -30.81
N LEU A 8 45.17 -12.48 -31.01
CA LEU A 8 46.12 -12.86 -29.97
C LEU A 8 47.53 -12.40 -30.28
N ARG A 9 47.75 -11.50 -31.25
CA ARG A 9 49.07 -10.94 -31.62
C ARG A 9 50.19 -12.00 -31.69
N LEU A 10 49.85 -13.21 -32.16
CA LEU A 10 50.76 -14.33 -32.29
C LEU A 10 51.59 -14.16 -33.54
N LYS A 11 52.85 -14.59 -33.51
CA LYS A 11 53.71 -14.49 -34.68
C LYS A 11 53.26 -15.48 -35.75
N GLU A 12 52.94 -14.99 -36.93
CA GLU A 12 52.75 -15.82 -38.11
C GLU A 12 54.12 -16.28 -38.63
N ILE A 13 54.36 -17.59 -38.62
CA ILE A 13 55.61 -18.18 -39.10
C ILE A 13 55.41 -18.57 -40.58
N ALA A 14 56.08 -17.88 -41.50
CA ALA A 14 55.93 -18.16 -42.93
C ALA A 14 56.79 -19.35 -43.38
N THR A 15 56.52 -19.88 -44.57
CA THR A 15 57.34 -20.93 -45.18
C THR A 15 58.77 -20.43 -45.40
N GLY A 16 59.74 -21.10 -44.77
CA GLY A 16 61.16 -20.74 -44.85
C GLY A 16 61.65 -19.82 -43.72
N ASP A 17 60.76 -19.28 -42.87
CA ASP A 17 61.14 -18.52 -41.67
C ASP A 17 61.64 -19.44 -40.55
N GLU A 18 62.27 -18.87 -39.52
CA GLU A 18 62.60 -19.55 -38.24
C GLU A 18 63.43 -20.85 -38.36
N SER A 19 64.22 -21.01 -39.44
CA SER A 19 65.06 -22.19 -39.64
C SER A 19 65.99 -22.45 -38.43
N GLY A 20 65.82 -23.59 -37.78
CA GLY A 20 66.55 -23.95 -36.54
C GLY A 20 65.93 -23.43 -35.24
N THR A 21 64.92 -22.56 -35.30
CA THR A 21 64.21 -21.97 -34.14
C THR A 21 62.71 -22.25 -34.14
N TRP A 22 62.19 -22.99 -35.12
CA TRP A 22 60.77 -23.39 -35.22
C TRP A 22 60.19 -23.91 -33.91
N GLY A 23 60.92 -24.79 -33.21
CA GLY A 23 60.48 -25.33 -31.93
C GLY A 23 60.27 -24.25 -30.87
N THR A 24 61.22 -23.30 -30.77
CA THR A 24 61.11 -22.17 -29.84
C THR A 24 59.95 -21.25 -30.20
N SER A 25 59.86 -20.80 -31.45
CA SER A 25 58.82 -19.86 -31.89
C SER A 25 57.41 -20.48 -31.81
N THR A 26 57.29 -21.77 -32.12
CA THR A 26 56.04 -22.51 -31.95
C THR A 26 55.69 -22.62 -30.47
N ASN A 27 56.63 -23.04 -29.62
CA ASN A 27 56.38 -23.13 -28.18
C ASN A 27 55.98 -21.77 -27.61
N THR A 28 56.65 -20.67 -27.98
CA THR A 28 56.25 -19.32 -27.56
C THR A 28 54.81 -19.01 -27.98
N ASN A 29 54.41 -19.25 -29.22
CA ASN A 29 53.02 -19.02 -29.64
C ASN A 29 52.03 -19.89 -28.84
N LEU A 30 52.38 -21.13 -28.53
CA LEU A 30 51.55 -22.02 -27.71
C LEU A 30 51.43 -21.51 -26.27
N GLU A 31 52.52 -21.04 -25.67
CA GLU A 31 52.49 -20.40 -24.34
C GLU A 31 51.62 -19.13 -24.36
N LEU A 32 51.73 -18.31 -25.41
CA LEU A 32 50.91 -17.09 -25.53
C LEU A 32 49.42 -17.39 -25.72
N ILE A 33 49.07 -18.51 -26.36
CA ILE A 33 47.68 -18.98 -26.42
C ILE A 33 47.22 -19.40 -25.02
N ALA A 34 48.07 -20.10 -24.26
CA ALA A 34 47.77 -20.50 -22.88
C ALA A 34 47.59 -19.28 -21.97
N ASP A 35 48.51 -18.30 -22.05
CA ASP A 35 48.39 -17.00 -21.38
C ASP A 35 47.08 -16.31 -21.77
N GLY A 36 46.70 -16.41 -23.05
CA GLY A 36 45.49 -15.83 -23.60
C GLY A 36 44.19 -16.37 -23.01
N LEU A 37 44.17 -17.61 -22.53
CA LEU A 37 43.04 -18.25 -21.86
C LEU A 37 43.12 -18.15 -20.33
N GLY A 38 44.23 -17.62 -19.80
CA GLY A 38 44.52 -17.56 -18.39
C GLY A 38 43.99 -16.32 -17.66
N TYR A 39 44.47 -16.18 -16.42
CA TYR A 39 44.30 -15.03 -15.55
C TYR A 39 45.64 -14.29 -15.42
N ASN A 40 45.63 -12.96 -15.47
CA ASN A 40 46.83 -12.18 -15.18
C ASN A 40 46.48 -10.82 -14.55
N THR A 41 47.47 -10.17 -13.95
CA THR A 41 47.31 -8.90 -13.22
C THR A 41 48.35 -7.89 -13.68
N GLN A 42 47.95 -6.62 -13.83
CA GLN A 42 48.86 -5.54 -14.17
C GLN A 42 48.54 -4.27 -13.41
N ASP A 43 49.58 -3.67 -12.83
CA ASP A 43 49.54 -2.27 -12.43
C ASP A 43 49.54 -1.38 -13.68
N CYS A 44 48.35 -0.96 -14.09
CA CYS A 44 48.18 -0.11 -15.26
C CYS A 44 48.34 1.37 -14.90
N PHE A 45 48.22 1.72 -13.62
CA PHE A 45 48.15 3.09 -13.15
C PHE A 45 49.21 3.34 -12.07
N GLY A 46 50.46 3.50 -12.53
CA GLY A 46 51.58 3.93 -11.68
C GLY A 46 51.47 5.38 -11.17
N SER A 47 50.52 6.15 -11.71
CA SER A 47 50.17 7.51 -11.30
C SER A 47 48.68 7.74 -11.51
N ASP A 48 48.10 8.74 -10.85
CA ASP A 48 46.68 9.13 -11.03
C ASP A 48 46.47 9.86 -12.38
N ALA A 49 46.61 9.12 -13.48
CA ALA A 49 46.49 9.60 -14.86
C ALA A 49 45.93 8.50 -15.77
N ASN A 50 45.48 8.87 -16.97
CA ASN A 50 45.08 7.88 -17.98
C ASN A 50 46.29 7.03 -18.41
N ALA A 51 46.04 5.77 -18.75
CA ALA A 51 47.08 4.81 -19.07
C ALA A 51 46.78 4.01 -20.34
N THR A 52 47.82 3.37 -20.87
CA THR A 52 47.70 2.42 -21.98
C THR A 52 48.38 1.12 -21.57
N THR A 53 47.68 0.01 -21.74
CA THR A 53 48.30 -1.32 -21.73
C THR A 53 48.36 -1.86 -23.16
N THR A 54 49.28 -2.79 -23.42
CA THR A 54 49.53 -3.33 -24.76
C THR A 54 49.55 -4.84 -24.71
N VAL A 55 48.74 -5.46 -25.55
CA VAL A 55 48.91 -6.87 -25.91
C VAL A 55 50.04 -6.93 -26.92
N ALA A 56 51.18 -7.47 -26.49
CA ALA A 56 52.43 -7.37 -27.21
C ALA A 56 52.48 -8.29 -28.44
N ASP A 57 53.34 -7.96 -29.39
CA ASP A 57 53.52 -8.74 -30.60
C ASP A 57 54.47 -9.92 -30.35
N GLY A 58 53.93 -11.14 -30.29
CA GLY A 58 54.70 -12.37 -30.10
C GLY A 58 55.51 -12.43 -28.79
N ALA A 59 55.10 -11.68 -27.77
CA ALA A 59 55.76 -11.64 -26.46
C ALA A 59 54.74 -11.72 -25.32
N ALA A 60 55.17 -12.26 -24.18
CA ALA A 60 54.30 -12.37 -23.01
C ALA A 60 53.92 -11.00 -22.46
N ASP A 61 52.65 -10.84 -22.10
CA ASP A 61 52.13 -9.64 -21.46
C ASP A 61 50.89 -9.99 -20.61
N PRO A 62 50.62 -9.23 -19.54
CA PRO A 62 49.44 -9.51 -18.71
C PRO A 62 48.11 -9.22 -19.39
N ALA A 63 48.04 -8.20 -20.24
CA ALA A 63 46.80 -7.76 -20.88
C ALA A 63 46.24 -8.78 -21.88
N ARG A 64 47.03 -9.78 -22.28
CA ARG A 64 46.59 -10.90 -23.10
C ARG A 64 45.63 -11.84 -22.39
N ALA A 65 45.56 -11.85 -21.07
CA ALA A 65 44.72 -12.81 -20.35
C ALA A 65 43.23 -12.70 -20.70
N LEU A 66 42.50 -13.83 -20.70
CA LEU A 66 41.04 -13.82 -20.83
C LEU A 66 40.43 -13.14 -19.60
N TYR A 67 40.99 -13.38 -18.41
CA TYR A 67 40.67 -12.62 -17.21
C TYR A 67 41.82 -11.68 -16.88
N PHE A 68 41.58 -10.37 -17.04
CA PHE A 68 42.56 -9.33 -16.81
C PHE A 68 42.21 -8.49 -15.59
N LYS A 69 43.00 -8.62 -14.52
CA LYS A 69 42.86 -7.80 -13.31
C LYS A 69 43.71 -6.53 -13.41
N VAL A 70 43.04 -5.39 -13.44
CA VAL A 70 43.68 -4.07 -13.47
C VAL A 70 43.87 -3.58 -12.04
N THR A 71 45.12 -3.32 -11.66
CA THR A 71 45.46 -2.70 -10.37
C THR A 71 46.06 -1.31 -10.59
N SER A 72 46.19 -0.56 -9.50
CA SER A 72 46.92 0.70 -9.47
C SER A 72 47.84 0.73 -8.24
N SER A 73 49.08 1.18 -8.42
CA SER A 73 49.92 1.58 -7.28
C SER A 73 49.62 3.00 -6.81
N ALA A 74 49.05 3.84 -7.67
CA ALA A 74 48.48 5.13 -7.28
C ALA A 74 47.04 4.99 -6.74
N SER A 75 46.67 5.85 -5.80
CA SER A 75 45.26 6.06 -5.43
C SER A 75 44.63 6.98 -6.47
N LEU A 76 43.66 6.47 -7.22
CA LEU A 76 42.94 7.27 -8.21
C LEU A 76 42.01 8.26 -7.51
N THR A 77 41.89 9.47 -8.05
CA THR A 77 40.99 10.51 -7.48
C THR A 77 39.83 10.86 -8.41
N ALA A 78 39.87 10.37 -9.65
CA ALA A 78 38.82 10.50 -10.66
C ALA A 78 38.74 9.21 -11.48
N THR A 79 37.66 9.05 -12.25
CA THR A 79 37.59 7.99 -13.27
C THR A 79 38.72 8.17 -14.29
N ARG A 80 39.54 7.12 -14.49
CA ARG A 80 40.66 7.13 -15.45
C ARG A 80 40.39 6.24 -16.65
N GLU A 81 40.94 6.64 -17.79
CA GLU A 81 40.89 5.81 -19.00
C GLU A 81 42.02 4.79 -19.03
N LEU A 82 41.68 3.54 -19.35
CA LEU A 82 42.63 2.49 -19.71
C LEU A 82 42.46 2.14 -21.18
N THR A 83 43.45 2.47 -22.00
CA THR A 83 43.47 2.09 -23.42
C THR A 83 44.12 0.72 -23.58
N ILE A 84 43.44 -0.22 -24.26
CA ILE A 84 44.03 -1.51 -24.63
C ILE A 84 44.51 -1.42 -26.07
N ALA A 85 45.82 -1.45 -26.25
CA ALA A 85 46.49 -1.45 -27.54
C ALA A 85 46.88 -2.88 -27.99
N PRO A 86 47.05 -3.12 -29.30
CA PRO A 86 46.74 -2.21 -30.41
C PRO A 86 45.23 -2.13 -30.69
N ASN A 87 44.79 -1.08 -31.37
CA ASN A 87 43.36 -0.95 -31.71
C ASN A 87 42.86 -1.98 -32.76
N THR A 88 43.73 -2.86 -33.23
CA THR A 88 43.40 -3.95 -34.14
C THR A 88 43.16 -5.27 -33.41
N ILE A 89 43.26 -5.31 -32.07
CA ILE A 89 42.99 -6.54 -31.32
C ILE A 89 41.49 -6.79 -31.22
N SER A 90 41.03 -7.95 -31.70
CA SER A 90 39.64 -8.38 -31.63
C SER A 90 39.53 -9.60 -30.71
N ARG A 91 38.87 -9.45 -29.56
CA ARG A 91 38.78 -10.51 -28.54
C ARG A 91 37.76 -10.23 -27.45
N VAL A 92 37.41 -11.29 -26.72
CA VAL A 92 36.60 -11.24 -25.48
C VAL A 92 37.53 -11.21 -24.26
N MET A 93 37.16 -10.45 -23.23
CA MET A 93 37.89 -10.35 -21.96
C MET A 93 36.93 -10.14 -20.78
N PHE A 94 37.23 -10.78 -19.65
CA PHE A 94 36.78 -10.33 -18.33
C PHE A 94 37.78 -9.30 -17.82
N ILE A 95 37.32 -8.11 -17.46
CA ILE A 95 38.18 -7.06 -16.90
C ILE A 95 37.68 -6.72 -15.50
N GLU A 96 38.53 -6.91 -14.51
CA GLU A 96 38.30 -6.54 -13.11
C GLU A 96 38.99 -5.22 -12.81
N ASN A 97 38.23 -4.25 -12.30
CA ASN A 97 38.79 -3.03 -11.74
C ASN A 97 39.12 -3.27 -10.25
N ALA A 98 40.38 -3.54 -9.95
CA ALA A 98 40.91 -3.64 -8.59
C ALA A 98 41.87 -2.48 -8.26
N THR A 99 41.61 -1.31 -8.83
CA THR A 99 42.37 -0.10 -8.54
C THR A 99 42.05 0.46 -7.14
N SER A 100 42.98 1.21 -6.58
CA SER A 100 42.82 1.91 -5.31
C SER A 100 42.23 3.31 -5.51
N GLY A 101 41.52 3.84 -4.51
CA GLY A 101 40.94 5.19 -4.55
C GLY A 101 39.42 5.23 -4.81
N SER A 102 38.78 4.06 -4.91
CA SER A 102 37.32 3.90 -5.08
C SER A 102 36.74 4.49 -6.36
N GLN A 103 37.56 4.63 -7.40
CA GLN A 103 37.15 5.20 -8.67
C GLN A 103 36.88 4.14 -9.73
N SER A 104 36.00 4.47 -10.67
CA SER A 104 35.77 3.68 -11.88
C SER A 104 36.97 3.79 -12.84
N ILE A 105 37.09 2.83 -13.76
CA ILE A 105 37.96 2.94 -14.93
C ILE A 105 37.11 2.88 -16.21
N THR A 106 37.47 3.67 -17.21
CA THR A 106 36.85 3.60 -18.53
C THR A 106 37.78 2.84 -19.46
N VAL A 107 37.41 1.62 -19.81
CA VAL A 107 38.17 0.78 -20.73
C VAL A 107 37.83 1.18 -22.16
N LYS A 108 38.86 1.44 -22.95
CA LYS A 108 38.70 1.85 -24.34
C LYS A 108 39.67 1.17 -25.28
N GLN A 109 39.27 1.16 -26.54
CA GLN A 109 40.08 0.82 -27.70
C GLN A 109 39.80 1.93 -28.72
N GLY A 110 40.80 2.41 -29.46
CA GLY A 110 40.56 3.43 -30.51
C GLY A 110 39.74 4.64 -30.05
N SER A 111 38.88 5.13 -30.96
CA SER A 111 37.96 6.25 -30.74
C SER A 111 36.49 5.84 -30.68
N GLY A 112 36.18 4.54 -30.66
CA GLY A 112 34.81 4.02 -30.61
C GLY A 112 34.23 4.00 -29.19
N ALA A 113 33.21 3.17 -28.98
CA ALA A 113 32.54 3.03 -27.69
C ALA A 113 33.48 2.50 -26.60
N THR A 114 33.12 2.78 -25.35
CA THR A 114 33.91 2.43 -24.17
C THR A 114 33.02 1.77 -23.12
N VAL A 115 33.63 1.06 -22.17
CA VAL A 115 32.92 0.47 -21.03
C VAL A 115 33.52 1.00 -19.74
N THR A 116 32.67 1.56 -18.87
CA THR A 116 33.07 1.98 -17.52
C THR A 116 32.85 0.87 -16.52
N ILE A 117 33.89 0.57 -15.73
CA ILE A 117 33.90 -0.49 -14.72
C ILE A 117 34.14 0.15 -13.36
N GLY A 118 33.13 0.10 -12.48
CA GLY A 118 33.24 0.57 -11.10
C GLY A 118 34.30 -0.18 -10.28
N THR A 119 34.82 0.45 -9.23
CA THR A 119 35.80 -0.19 -8.33
C THR A 119 35.27 -1.53 -7.81
N GLY A 120 36.12 -2.55 -7.78
CA GLY A 120 35.79 -3.89 -7.31
C GLY A 120 34.77 -4.64 -8.18
N LYS A 121 34.40 -4.12 -9.35
CA LYS A 121 33.50 -4.78 -10.30
C LYS A 121 34.30 -5.43 -11.42
N THR A 122 33.68 -6.45 -12.01
CA THR A 122 34.14 -7.11 -13.24
C THR A 122 33.10 -6.90 -14.33
N ARG A 123 33.56 -6.74 -15.57
CA ARG A 123 32.72 -6.76 -16.77
C ARG A 123 33.26 -7.76 -17.79
N LEU A 124 32.36 -8.44 -18.47
CA LEU A 124 32.68 -9.20 -19.68
C LEU A 124 32.52 -8.26 -20.87
N VAL A 125 33.61 -8.00 -21.56
CA VAL A 125 33.65 -7.10 -22.70
C VAL A 125 34.19 -7.80 -23.94
N TYR A 126 33.93 -7.23 -25.10
CA TYR A 126 34.70 -7.53 -26.30
C TYR A 126 35.32 -6.28 -26.90
N LEU A 127 36.53 -6.45 -27.43
CA LEU A 127 37.26 -5.50 -28.26
C LEU A 127 36.97 -5.87 -29.71
N ASP A 128 36.53 -4.92 -30.53
CA ASP A 128 36.16 -5.20 -31.92
C ASP A 128 37.36 -5.18 -32.88
N GLY A 129 38.47 -4.55 -32.51
CA GLY A 129 39.68 -4.47 -33.32
C GLY A 129 39.54 -3.65 -34.60
N ALA A 130 38.58 -2.71 -34.70
CA ALA A 130 38.30 -1.97 -35.93
C ALA A 130 39.34 -0.88 -36.30
N GLY A 131 40.54 -0.90 -35.70
CA GLY A 131 41.60 0.07 -35.97
C GLY A 131 41.29 1.42 -35.31
N SER A 132 41.40 2.54 -36.03
CA SER A 132 41.23 3.86 -35.39
C SER A 132 39.87 4.02 -34.70
N GLY A 133 38.81 3.44 -35.26
CA GLY A 133 37.44 3.51 -34.73
C GLY A 133 37.03 2.35 -33.85
N ALA A 134 38.00 1.53 -33.39
CA ALA A 134 37.72 0.37 -32.57
C ALA A 134 36.96 0.72 -31.29
N ALA A 135 36.20 -0.23 -30.76
CA ALA A 135 35.34 -0.06 -29.61
C ALA A 135 35.53 -1.19 -28.58
N VAL A 136 35.24 -0.86 -27.33
CA VAL A 136 35.02 -1.82 -26.24
C VAL A 136 33.53 -1.85 -25.94
N ILE A 137 32.93 -3.03 -25.98
CA ILE A 137 31.50 -3.22 -25.81
C ILE A 137 31.23 -4.14 -24.63
N ASP A 138 30.22 -3.81 -23.81
CA ASP A 138 29.72 -4.71 -22.77
C ASP A 138 28.99 -5.88 -23.43
N ALA A 139 29.45 -7.10 -23.18
CA ALA A 139 28.87 -8.27 -23.81
C ALA A 139 27.51 -8.66 -23.20
N MET A 140 27.13 -8.09 -22.05
CA MET A 140 26.00 -8.52 -21.23
C MET A 140 24.81 -7.56 -21.25
N THR A 141 24.72 -6.65 -22.23
CA THR A 141 23.60 -5.69 -22.34
C THR A 141 22.25 -6.35 -22.60
N ASP A 142 22.18 -7.33 -23.51
CA ASP A 142 20.91 -7.92 -23.98
C ASP A 142 20.80 -9.42 -23.65
N VAL A 143 21.10 -9.80 -22.41
CA VAL A 143 21.05 -11.21 -22.00
C VAL A 143 19.60 -11.71 -22.00
N VAL A 144 19.35 -12.77 -22.78
CA VAL A 144 18.08 -13.52 -22.78
C VAL A 144 18.32 -14.90 -22.16
N VAL A 145 17.50 -15.24 -21.16
CA VAL A 145 17.49 -16.56 -20.53
C VAL A 145 16.24 -17.31 -21.02
N SER A 146 16.41 -18.40 -21.76
CA SER A 146 15.31 -19.09 -22.45
C SER A 146 14.47 -20.02 -21.56
N ASP A 147 14.90 -20.25 -20.34
CA ASP A 147 14.25 -21.12 -19.37
C ASP A 147 14.26 -20.44 -18.00
N SER A 148 14.82 -21.07 -16.96
CA SER A 148 14.85 -20.49 -15.62
C SER A 148 16.11 -19.65 -15.35
N PHE A 149 15.92 -18.54 -14.64
CA PHE A 149 17.00 -17.77 -14.00
C PHE A 149 16.95 -18.00 -12.48
N GLN A 150 18.01 -18.55 -11.91
CA GLN A 150 18.11 -18.88 -10.48
C GLN A 150 19.22 -18.09 -9.79
N ILE A 151 18.90 -17.44 -8.66
CA ILE A 151 19.87 -16.78 -7.78
C ILE A 151 19.92 -17.58 -6.46
N ALA A 152 20.99 -18.37 -6.27
CA ALA A 152 21.13 -19.29 -5.13
C ALA A 152 22.32 -18.92 -4.22
N GLY A 153 22.27 -19.34 -2.95
CA GLY A 153 23.29 -19.08 -1.94
C GLY A 153 22.71 -19.08 -0.53
N THR A 154 23.51 -18.72 0.48
CA THR A 154 23.01 -18.60 1.87
C THR A 154 22.27 -17.29 2.14
N THR A 155 22.49 -16.26 1.32
CA THR A 155 21.84 -14.93 1.38
C THR A 155 21.74 -14.28 -0.01
N PRO A 156 21.07 -14.93 -0.99
CA PRO A 156 20.97 -14.38 -2.34
C PRO A 156 20.13 -13.09 -2.34
N THR A 157 20.54 -12.11 -3.15
CA THR A 157 19.81 -10.85 -3.35
C THR A 157 19.75 -10.53 -4.84
N LEU A 158 18.70 -9.82 -5.24
CA LEU A 158 18.58 -9.17 -6.54
C LEU A 158 18.35 -7.68 -6.29
N THR A 159 19.20 -6.85 -6.88
CA THR A 159 19.04 -5.39 -6.88
C THR A 159 18.73 -4.97 -8.30
N LEU A 160 17.65 -4.20 -8.46
CA LEU A 160 17.22 -3.66 -9.75
C LEU A 160 17.29 -2.13 -9.63
N GLY A 161 17.88 -1.48 -10.65
CA GLY A 161 18.18 -0.05 -10.62
C GLY A 161 19.62 0.26 -10.19
N ASP A 162 20.00 1.52 -10.33
CA ASP A 162 21.33 2.08 -10.02
C ASP A 162 21.29 3.24 -9.00
N ALA A 163 20.12 3.46 -8.38
CA ALA A 163 19.83 4.50 -7.39
C ALA A 163 19.77 5.93 -7.95
N GLU A 164 19.58 6.07 -9.27
CA GLU A 164 19.16 7.31 -9.90
C GLU A 164 17.61 7.34 -10.04
N ALA A 165 17.10 8.47 -10.51
CA ALA A 165 15.67 8.75 -10.58
C ALA A 165 15.03 8.12 -11.83
N GLU A 166 14.83 6.81 -11.80
CA GLU A 166 14.14 6.08 -12.86
C GLU A 166 13.20 5.00 -12.33
N ASP A 167 12.09 4.81 -13.04
CA ASP A 167 11.19 3.70 -12.78
C ASP A 167 11.85 2.36 -13.12
N VAL A 168 11.83 1.43 -12.17
CA VAL A 168 12.40 0.09 -12.32
C VAL A 168 11.31 -0.96 -12.15
N LYS A 169 11.26 -1.97 -13.02
CA LYS A 169 10.17 -2.97 -13.00
C LYS A 169 10.60 -4.36 -13.43
N ILE A 170 9.82 -5.34 -12.98
CA ILE A 170 9.70 -6.67 -13.58
C ILE A 170 8.36 -6.70 -14.32
N VAL A 171 8.39 -7.01 -15.61
CA VAL A 171 7.18 -7.19 -16.43
C VAL A 171 6.84 -8.67 -16.52
N PHE A 172 5.60 -9.00 -16.20
CA PHE A 172 4.97 -10.29 -16.42
C PHE A 172 4.18 -10.19 -17.73
N ASP A 173 4.84 -10.56 -18.83
CA ASP A 173 4.27 -10.56 -20.19
C ASP A 173 3.25 -11.70 -20.32
N GLY A 174 1.97 -11.33 -20.35
CA GLY A 174 0.86 -12.25 -20.38
C GLY A 174 0.18 -12.22 -21.75
N HIS A 175 -0.34 -13.35 -22.22
CA HIS A 175 -0.94 -13.45 -23.55
C HIS A 175 -2.04 -12.40 -23.85
N ALA A 176 -2.82 -11.99 -22.85
CA ALA A 176 -3.91 -11.02 -23.02
C ALA A 176 -3.69 -9.70 -22.28
N GLN A 177 -2.93 -9.74 -21.18
CA GLN A 177 -2.73 -8.61 -20.29
C GLN A 177 -1.41 -8.82 -19.58
N ASP A 178 -0.57 -7.80 -19.65
CA ASP A 178 0.67 -7.75 -18.89
C ASP A 178 0.41 -7.22 -17.50
N PHE A 179 1.27 -7.61 -16.57
CA PHE A 179 1.36 -7.03 -15.24
C PHE A 179 2.79 -6.61 -14.97
N TYR A 180 2.99 -5.75 -13.99
CA TYR A 180 4.32 -5.45 -13.50
C TYR A 180 4.34 -5.30 -11.99
N ILE A 181 5.53 -5.51 -11.42
CA ILE A 181 5.89 -5.03 -10.09
C ILE A 181 7.04 -4.05 -10.31
N GLY A 182 6.94 -2.83 -9.79
CA GLY A 182 7.97 -1.84 -10.00
C GLY A 182 7.99 -0.72 -8.98
N LEU A 183 9.12 -0.03 -8.93
CA LEU A 183 9.30 1.23 -8.20
C LEU A 183 8.89 2.37 -9.15
N ASP A 184 7.89 3.14 -8.73
CA ASP A 184 7.49 4.41 -9.33
C ASP A 184 8.30 5.51 -8.64
N ASP A 185 9.44 5.87 -9.23
CA ASP A 185 10.38 6.82 -8.61
C ASP A 185 9.78 8.22 -8.55
N SER A 186 8.91 8.57 -9.51
CA SER A 186 8.21 9.85 -9.49
C SER A 186 7.27 10.02 -8.28
N ALA A 187 6.83 8.90 -7.68
CA ALA A 187 5.96 8.87 -6.50
C ALA A 187 6.62 8.26 -5.26
N ASP A 188 7.84 7.74 -5.36
CA ASP A 188 8.54 6.95 -4.33
C ASP A 188 7.75 5.72 -3.84
N ASP A 189 6.92 5.12 -4.71
CA ASP A 189 6.02 4.02 -4.38
C ASP A 189 6.47 2.67 -4.98
N LEU A 190 6.32 1.59 -4.22
CA LEU A 190 6.33 0.23 -4.79
C LEU A 190 4.93 -0.14 -5.25
N ILE A 191 4.76 -0.46 -6.52
CA ILE A 191 3.44 -0.70 -7.11
C ILE A 191 3.35 -2.02 -7.86
N VAL A 192 2.14 -2.56 -7.89
CA VAL A 192 1.69 -3.63 -8.79
C VAL A 192 0.63 -3.06 -9.71
N GLY A 193 0.81 -3.18 -11.02
CA GLY A 193 -0.11 -2.58 -11.99
C GLY A 193 -0.31 -3.40 -13.27
N LEU A 194 -1.24 -2.93 -14.10
CA LEU A 194 -1.52 -3.49 -15.42
C LEU A 194 -0.61 -2.89 -16.49
N GLY A 195 -0.27 -3.68 -17.51
CA GLY A 195 0.57 -3.24 -18.61
C GLY A 195 2.05 -3.25 -18.25
N SER A 196 2.81 -2.30 -18.79
CA SER A 196 4.25 -2.18 -18.56
C SER A 196 4.72 -0.76 -18.26
N ALA A 197 3.82 0.23 -18.24
CA ALA A 197 4.13 1.59 -17.83
C ALA A 197 3.91 1.73 -16.32
N VAL A 198 4.96 2.05 -15.59
CA VAL A 198 4.92 2.29 -14.14
C VAL A 198 4.12 3.58 -13.89
N GLY A 199 3.41 3.65 -12.77
CA GLY A 199 2.55 4.77 -12.36
C GLY A 199 1.18 4.91 -13.05
N THR A 200 0.94 4.29 -14.21
CA THR A 200 -0.30 4.58 -14.98
C THR A 200 -1.54 3.81 -14.54
N THR A 201 -1.35 2.59 -14.04
CA THR A 201 -2.43 1.61 -13.81
C THR A 201 -2.22 0.78 -12.53
N PRO A 202 -1.92 1.42 -11.38
CA PRO A 202 -1.70 0.71 -10.12
C PRO A 202 -2.99 0.04 -9.64
N ILE A 203 -2.87 -1.21 -9.22
CA ILE A 203 -3.90 -1.99 -8.50
C ILE A 203 -3.55 -2.02 -7.01
N ILE A 204 -2.27 -2.17 -6.69
CA ILE A 204 -1.72 -2.15 -5.34
C ILE A 204 -0.58 -1.12 -5.34
N SER A 205 -0.61 -0.18 -4.40
CA SER A 205 0.48 0.76 -4.15
C SER A 205 0.88 0.69 -2.68
N LEU A 206 2.18 0.59 -2.43
CA LEU A 206 2.81 0.68 -1.13
C LEU A 206 3.65 1.95 -1.11
N THR A 207 3.32 2.84 -0.20
CA THR A 207 4.08 4.09 -0.04
C THR A 207 5.28 3.87 0.89
N GLU A 208 6.26 4.76 0.77
CA GLU A 208 7.41 4.93 1.65
C GLU A 208 7.09 4.99 3.18
N ALA A 209 5.89 5.43 3.53
CA ALA A 209 5.34 5.60 4.86
C ALA A 209 4.57 4.34 5.33
N GLY A 210 4.54 3.30 4.50
CA GLY A 210 3.91 2.01 4.80
C GLY A 210 2.40 1.98 4.57
N ALA A 211 1.82 2.98 3.90
CA ALA A 211 0.42 2.97 3.53
C ALA A 211 0.18 2.02 2.34
N ILE A 212 -0.95 1.30 2.36
CA ILE A 212 -1.38 0.43 1.25
C ILE A 212 -2.64 1.02 0.64
N THR A 213 -2.64 1.19 -0.68
CA THR A 213 -3.84 1.52 -1.46
C THR A 213 -4.21 0.34 -2.35
N LEU A 214 -5.48 -0.06 -2.31
CA LEU A 214 -6.08 -1.05 -3.21
C LEU A 214 -7.07 -0.34 -4.14
N LYS A 215 -6.92 -0.52 -5.45
CA LYS A 215 -7.68 0.24 -6.45
C LYS A 215 -8.27 -0.64 -7.55
N GLY A 216 -9.56 -0.43 -7.84
CA GLY A 216 -10.16 -0.90 -9.10
C GLY A 216 -9.67 -0.04 -10.26
N THR A 217 -9.20 -0.67 -11.33
CA THR A 217 -8.62 0.04 -12.50
C THR A 217 -9.65 0.46 -13.53
N VAL A 218 -10.86 -0.09 -13.46
CA VAL A 218 -11.96 0.23 -14.37
C VAL A 218 -12.63 1.53 -13.92
N THR A 219 -12.80 2.47 -14.84
CA THR A 219 -13.34 3.81 -14.57
C THR A 219 -14.78 4.01 -15.06
N THR A 220 -15.39 2.98 -15.64
CA THR A 220 -16.82 3.00 -15.99
C THR A 220 -17.67 3.09 -14.73
N ASP A 221 -18.88 3.63 -14.86
CA ASP A 221 -19.85 3.67 -13.77
C ASP A 221 -20.10 2.26 -13.19
N ASP A 222 -20.43 2.19 -11.91
CA ASP A 222 -20.71 0.94 -11.20
C ASP A 222 -19.57 -0.09 -11.23
N SER A 223 -18.31 0.39 -11.15
CA SER A 223 -17.10 -0.44 -11.14
C SER A 223 -16.33 -0.33 -9.80
N PRO A 224 -16.91 -0.80 -8.68
CA PRO A 224 -16.28 -0.69 -7.37
C PRO A 224 -15.01 -1.54 -7.27
N MET A 225 -14.07 -1.11 -6.42
CA MET A 225 -13.00 -2.00 -5.96
C MET A 225 -13.60 -3.10 -5.09
N ALA A 226 -13.29 -4.36 -5.40
CA ALA A 226 -13.76 -5.51 -4.65
C ALA A 226 -12.63 -6.10 -3.80
N LEU A 227 -12.80 -6.07 -2.48
CA LEU A 227 -11.94 -6.78 -1.53
C LEU A 227 -12.73 -7.95 -0.95
N THR A 228 -12.27 -9.18 -1.18
CA THR A 228 -12.91 -10.38 -0.63
C THR A 228 -12.01 -11.01 0.42
N LEU A 229 -12.52 -11.15 1.65
CA LEU A 229 -11.89 -11.92 2.73
C LEU A 229 -12.49 -13.33 2.73
N GLN A 230 -11.66 -14.37 2.64
CA GLN A 230 -12.13 -15.75 2.50
C GLN A 230 -11.43 -16.67 3.51
N THR A 231 -12.18 -17.59 4.09
CA THR A 231 -11.63 -18.74 4.84
C THR A 231 -11.62 -19.98 3.94
N ALA A 232 -10.64 -20.87 4.14
CA ALA A 232 -10.56 -22.16 3.47
C ALA A 232 -11.27 -23.28 4.25
N GLU A 233 -11.95 -22.94 5.35
CA GLU A 233 -12.69 -23.89 6.17
C GLU A 233 -13.85 -24.51 5.38
N VAL A 234 -13.97 -25.83 5.51
CA VAL A 234 -14.91 -26.65 4.72
C VAL A 234 -16.15 -27.07 5.51
N ASP A 235 -16.18 -26.78 6.81
CA ASP A 235 -17.26 -27.09 7.73
C ASP A 235 -17.48 -25.88 8.63
N ILE A 236 -18.24 -24.91 8.12
CA ILE A 236 -18.58 -23.68 8.86
C ILE A 236 -19.78 -23.99 9.75
N ALA A 237 -19.59 -23.84 11.05
CA ALA A 237 -20.58 -23.99 12.10
C ALA A 237 -20.94 -22.63 12.73
N ALA A 238 -21.84 -22.64 13.70
CA ALA A 238 -22.14 -21.45 14.50
C ALA A 238 -20.89 -20.89 15.20
N ASP A 239 -20.79 -19.56 15.25
CA ASP A 239 -19.71 -18.79 15.88
C ASP A 239 -18.35 -18.81 15.15
N ASP A 240 -18.24 -19.48 14.00
CA ASP A 240 -17.02 -19.42 13.17
C ASP A 240 -16.84 -18.05 12.52
N VAL A 241 -15.62 -17.53 12.57
CA VAL A 241 -15.26 -16.23 11.97
C VAL A 241 -14.74 -16.42 10.55
N ILE A 242 -15.48 -15.93 9.57
CA ILE A 242 -15.19 -16.13 8.13
C ILE A 242 -14.22 -15.05 7.61
N GLY A 243 -14.24 -13.87 8.21
CA GLY A 243 -13.36 -12.75 7.88
C GLY A 243 -13.30 -11.74 9.03
N LYS A 244 -12.12 -11.15 9.23
CA LYS A 244 -11.80 -10.28 10.37
C LYS A 244 -10.95 -9.10 9.95
N VAL A 245 -11.25 -7.92 10.50
CA VAL A 245 -10.41 -6.71 10.44
C VAL A 245 -10.19 -6.23 11.86
N ASP A 246 -8.93 -6.14 12.29
CA ASP A 246 -8.53 -5.68 13.62
C ASP A 246 -7.85 -4.31 13.58
N PHE A 247 -8.08 -3.52 14.62
CA PHE A 247 -7.42 -2.25 14.85
C PHE A 247 -6.66 -2.32 16.19
N GLN A 248 -5.35 -2.16 16.15
CA GLN A 248 -4.45 -2.32 17.30
C GLN A 248 -3.26 -1.37 17.26
N ALA A 249 -2.67 -1.08 18.42
CA ALA A 249 -1.46 -0.29 18.59
C ALA A 249 -0.37 -1.13 19.31
N PRO A 250 0.19 -2.17 18.64
CA PRO A 250 1.05 -3.15 19.31
C PRO A 250 2.38 -2.57 19.81
N ASP A 251 2.84 -1.49 19.19
CA ASP A 251 4.08 -0.79 19.56
C ASP A 251 3.86 0.30 20.60
N GLU A 252 2.65 0.40 21.16
CA GLU A 252 2.38 1.35 22.22
C GLU A 252 3.21 1.00 23.46
N SER A 253 4.03 1.96 23.89
CA SER A 253 5.12 1.73 24.85
C SER A 253 4.64 1.44 26.27
N THR A 254 3.39 1.77 26.58
CA THR A 254 2.81 1.59 27.91
C THR A 254 2.39 0.15 28.22
N GLY A 255 2.21 -0.70 27.20
CA GLY A 255 1.93 -2.13 27.36
C GLY A 255 0.52 -2.47 27.86
N SER A 256 0.34 -3.75 28.24
CA SER A 256 -0.94 -4.30 28.72
C SER A 256 -2.08 -4.13 27.70
N ASP A 257 -3.20 -3.50 28.09
CA ASP A 257 -4.39 -3.37 27.24
C ASP A 257 -4.13 -2.48 26.03
N ALA A 258 -3.16 -1.57 26.11
CA ALA A 258 -2.80 -0.65 25.04
C ALA A 258 -2.31 -1.36 23.76
N ASN A 259 -1.81 -2.59 23.90
CA ASN A 259 -1.23 -3.37 22.81
C ASN A 259 -2.19 -4.46 22.30
N LEU A 260 -3.35 -4.65 22.96
CA LEU A 260 -4.39 -5.57 22.52
C LEU A 260 -5.18 -4.97 21.35
N VAL A 261 -5.99 -5.80 20.69
CA VAL A 261 -6.96 -5.32 19.71
C VAL A 261 -7.95 -4.40 20.40
N ALA A 262 -7.97 -3.13 20.00
CA ALA A 262 -8.80 -2.08 20.60
C ALA A 262 -10.18 -1.96 19.92
N ALA A 263 -10.25 -2.33 18.63
CA ALA A 263 -11.51 -2.44 17.89
C ALA A 263 -11.39 -3.50 16.80
N GLY A 264 -12.53 -4.00 16.31
CA GLY A 264 -12.54 -4.94 15.20
C GLY A 264 -13.91 -5.10 14.54
N ILE A 265 -13.90 -5.68 13.35
CA ILE A 265 -15.08 -6.03 12.56
C ILE A 265 -14.94 -7.48 12.13
N GLU A 266 -15.98 -8.28 12.36
CA GLU A 266 -15.97 -9.71 12.01
C GLU A 266 -17.26 -10.14 11.32
N ALA A 267 -17.12 -10.93 10.26
CA ALA A 267 -18.21 -11.72 9.71
C ALA A 267 -18.24 -13.07 10.45
N VAL A 268 -19.29 -13.32 11.23
CA VAL A 268 -19.40 -14.51 12.10
C VAL A 268 -20.62 -15.32 11.68
N SER A 269 -20.42 -16.62 11.45
CA SER A 269 -21.50 -17.54 11.12
C SER A 269 -22.52 -17.66 12.25
N GLU A 270 -23.80 -17.73 11.92
CA GLU A 270 -24.91 -17.89 12.87
C GLU A 270 -25.43 -19.33 12.94
N GLY A 271 -24.80 -20.26 12.21
CA GLY A 271 -25.18 -21.67 12.16
C GLY A 271 -24.40 -22.45 11.10
N ASP A 272 -24.76 -23.71 10.90
CA ASP A 272 -24.07 -24.54 9.92
C ASP A 272 -24.36 -24.05 8.48
N PHE A 273 -23.29 -23.88 7.69
CA PHE A 273 -23.44 -23.57 6.27
C PHE A 273 -23.90 -24.81 5.49
N SER A 274 -24.72 -24.59 4.47
CA SER A 274 -25.22 -25.64 3.59
C SER A 274 -25.56 -25.07 2.22
N ALA A 275 -26.08 -25.92 1.32
CA ALA A 275 -26.56 -25.49 0.01
C ALA A 275 -27.65 -24.40 0.06
N THR A 276 -28.33 -24.23 1.20
CA THR A 276 -29.43 -23.26 1.38
C THR A 276 -29.28 -22.36 2.60
N SER A 277 -28.14 -22.39 3.29
CA SER A 277 -27.91 -21.59 4.50
C SER A 277 -26.48 -21.08 4.55
N ASN A 278 -26.33 -19.79 4.77
CA ASN A 278 -25.07 -19.10 5.02
C ASN A 278 -25.28 -17.91 5.96
N ALA A 279 -26.22 -18.07 6.90
CA ALA A 279 -26.58 -17.04 7.86
C ALA A 279 -25.33 -16.54 8.59
N THR A 280 -25.06 -15.24 8.47
CA THR A 280 -23.85 -14.59 8.96
C THR A 280 -24.23 -13.26 9.56
N LYS A 281 -23.73 -12.97 10.75
CA LYS A 281 -23.81 -11.64 11.36
C LYS A 281 -22.55 -10.84 11.08
N LEU A 282 -22.69 -9.52 11.07
CA LEU A 282 -21.56 -8.60 11.17
C LEU A 282 -21.43 -8.12 12.62
N SER A 283 -20.31 -8.43 13.25
CA SER A 283 -19.96 -8.06 14.61
C SER A 283 -19.04 -6.84 14.62
N PHE A 284 -19.37 -5.84 15.44
CA PHE A 284 -18.54 -4.67 15.72
C PHE A 284 -18.06 -4.74 17.17
N LYS A 285 -16.73 -4.70 17.33
CA LYS A 285 -16.04 -4.86 18.61
C LYS A 285 -15.32 -3.59 19.00
N THR A 286 -15.42 -3.21 20.27
CA THR A 286 -14.64 -2.13 20.86
C THR A 286 -14.23 -2.49 22.29
N ALA A 287 -13.05 -2.02 22.70
CA ALA A 287 -12.50 -2.16 24.05
C ALA A 287 -12.77 -0.92 24.92
N ALA A 288 -12.86 -1.11 26.24
CA ALA A 288 -12.75 -0.02 27.22
C ALA A 288 -11.38 -0.02 27.93
N SER A 289 -10.98 -1.15 28.52
CA SER A 289 -9.65 -1.45 29.06
C SER A 289 -9.51 -2.98 29.15
N GLU A 290 -9.58 -3.61 27.98
CA GLU A 290 -9.50 -5.05 27.77
C GLU A 290 -9.29 -5.34 26.27
N ALA A 291 -9.19 -6.60 25.87
CA ALA A 291 -9.31 -6.94 24.45
C ALA A 291 -10.73 -6.63 23.95
N ALA A 292 -10.85 -6.08 22.73
CA ALA A 292 -12.13 -5.73 22.14
C ALA A 292 -13.11 -6.91 22.11
N ALA A 293 -14.34 -6.66 22.55
CA ALA A 293 -15.45 -7.61 22.52
C ALA A 293 -16.64 -7.04 21.74
N GLU A 294 -17.55 -7.90 21.27
CA GLU A 294 -18.76 -7.49 20.53
C GLU A 294 -19.60 -6.52 21.37
N LYS A 295 -19.86 -5.32 20.84
CA LYS A 295 -20.77 -4.33 21.44
C LYS A 295 -21.99 -4.04 20.58
N MET A 296 -21.89 -4.31 19.27
CA MET A 296 -22.95 -4.15 18.29
C MET A 296 -22.89 -5.28 17.27
N ALA A 297 -24.04 -5.80 16.86
CA ALA A 297 -24.14 -6.81 15.80
C ALA A 297 -25.37 -6.58 14.92
N LEU A 298 -25.22 -6.85 13.62
CA LEU A 298 -26.33 -6.95 12.66
C LEU A 298 -26.44 -8.41 12.20
N SER A 299 -27.53 -9.09 12.55
CA SER A 299 -27.75 -10.49 12.15
C SER A 299 -28.17 -10.62 10.68
N SER A 300 -28.12 -11.86 10.16
CA SER A 300 -28.67 -12.19 8.83
C SER A 300 -30.18 -11.93 8.70
N ALA A 301 -30.91 -11.87 9.82
CA ALA A 301 -32.32 -11.48 9.84
C ALA A 301 -32.55 -9.95 9.77
N GLY A 302 -31.48 -9.15 9.80
CA GLY A 302 -31.54 -7.69 9.80
C GLY A 302 -31.76 -7.07 11.19
N ASN A 303 -31.58 -7.82 12.27
CA ASN A 303 -31.73 -7.32 13.63
C ASN A 303 -30.44 -6.65 14.10
N LEU A 304 -30.52 -5.35 14.44
CA LEU A 304 -29.47 -4.64 15.13
C LEU A 304 -29.55 -4.88 16.64
N THR A 305 -28.49 -5.47 17.22
CA THR A 305 -28.34 -5.66 18.66
C THR A 305 -27.20 -4.77 19.17
N VAL A 306 -27.44 -4.07 20.28
CA VAL A 306 -26.43 -3.25 20.98
C VAL A 306 -26.42 -3.67 22.44
N THR A 307 -25.25 -3.96 23.01
CA THR A 307 -25.13 -4.40 24.40
C THR A 307 -25.28 -3.26 25.41
N GLY A 308 -25.13 -2.01 24.95
CA GLY A 308 -25.35 -0.78 25.72
C GLY A 308 -26.71 -0.12 25.48
N SER A 309 -26.92 1.05 26.09
CA SER A 309 -28.09 1.89 25.83
C SER A 309 -28.02 2.54 24.45
N MET A 310 -29.12 2.51 23.71
CA MET A 310 -29.30 3.42 22.57
C MET A 310 -30.00 4.69 23.06
N THR A 311 -29.41 5.84 22.79
CA THR A 311 -29.97 7.15 23.11
C THR A 311 -30.18 7.99 21.86
N ASP A 312 -31.32 8.64 21.72
CA ASP A 312 -31.44 9.83 20.86
C ASP A 312 -31.03 11.07 21.69
N GLY A 313 -30.99 12.25 21.08
CA GLY A 313 -30.55 13.48 21.76
C GLY A 313 -31.34 13.82 23.04
N ASP A 314 -32.50 13.22 23.23
CA ASP A 314 -33.41 13.43 24.36
C ASP A 314 -33.32 12.32 25.44
N GLY A 315 -32.68 11.19 25.15
CA GLY A 315 -32.42 10.13 26.13
C GLY A 315 -32.53 8.73 25.54
N ALA A 316 -32.79 7.72 26.37
CA ALA A 316 -32.97 6.36 25.86
C ALA A 316 -34.19 6.30 24.94
N VAL A 317 -34.08 5.63 23.78
CA VAL A 317 -35.09 5.54 22.69
C VAL A 317 -36.47 4.96 23.13
N ARG A 318 -36.58 4.49 24.37
CA ARG A 318 -37.82 3.96 24.98
C ARG A 318 -38.23 4.65 26.27
N ALA A 319 -37.47 5.63 26.72
CA ALA A 319 -37.86 6.51 27.81
C ALA A 319 -38.75 7.62 27.25
N ILE A 320 -39.68 8.09 28.07
CA ILE A 320 -40.31 9.41 27.88
C ILE A 320 -39.61 10.29 28.92
N PRO A 321 -38.60 11.09 28.54
CA PRO A 321 -37.87 11.92 29.50
C PRO A 321 -38.77 13.01 30.08
N GLN A 322 -38.45 13.50 31.27
CA GLN A 322 -39.11 14.69 31.79
C GLN A 322 -38.54 15.93 31.11
N SER A 323 -39.39 16.86 30.67
CA SER A 323 -38.92 18.17 30.18
C SER A 323 -38.43 19.04 31.34
N GLY A 324 -37.12 18.96 31.60
CA GLY A 324 -36.47 19.66 32.71
C GLY A 324 -37.07 19.30 34.07
N SER A 325 -37.12 20.26 34.99
CA SER A 325 -37.75 20.08 36.31
C SER A 325 -39.28 20.25 36.26
N ALA A 326 -39.97 19.74 37.29
CA ALA A 326 -41.40 19.93 37.46
C ALA A 326 -41.80 21.42 37.40
N LYS A 327 -42.84 21.72 36.60
CA LYS A 327 -43.33 23.08 36.43
C LYS A 327 -44.13 23.48 37.69
N THR A 328 -43.75 24.58 38.31
CA THR A 328 -44.36 25.11 39.55
C THR A 328 -45.35 26.24 39.31
N GLY A 329 -45.54 26.65 38.06
CA GLY A 329 -46.51 27.64 37.61
C GLY A 329 -47.00 27.35 36.19
N SER A 330 -47.76 28.28 35.60
CA SER A 330 -48.23 28.11 34.23
C SER A 330 -47.06 28.02 33.24
N TYR A 331 -47.15 27.06 32.32
CA TYR A 331 -46.09 26.74 31.38
C TYR A 331 -46.65 26.68 29.96
N SER A 332 -46.05 27.40 29.03
CA SER A 332 -46.31 27.23 27.60
C SER A 332 -45.39 26.15 27.09
N LEU A 333 -45.96 25.16 26.41
CA LEU A 333 -45.17 24.15 25.74
C LEU A 333 -44.22 24.82 24.73
N ALA A 334 -43.03 24.24 24.55
CA ALA A 334 -41.98 24.68 23.64
C ALA A 334 -41.46 23.48 22.84
N THR A 335 -40.73 23.74 21.74
CA THR A 335 -40.22 22.67 20.85
C THR A 335 -39.33 21.66 21.56
N GLY A 336 -38.61 22.05 22.62
CA GLY A 336 -37.81 21.13 23.45
C GLY A 336 -38.63 20.17 24.33
N ASP A 337 -39.97 20.26 24.32
CA ASP A 337 -40.85 19.36 25.05
C ASP A 337 -41.31 18.15 24.22
N VAL A 338 -41.09 18.17 22.91
CA VAL A 338 -41.49 17.08 22.01
C VAL A 338 -40.79 15.79 22.43
N GLY A 339 -41.53 14.68 22.51
CA GLY A 339 -41.02 13.38 22.97
C GLY A 339 -40.90 13.26 24.49
N ASN A 340 -41.03 14.36 25.23
CA ASN A 340 -40.92 14.41 26.69
C ASN A 340 -42.30 14.42 27.37
N PHE A 341 -42.31 14.17 28.69
CA PHE A 341 -43.45 14.47 29.54
C PHE A 341 -43.22 15.74 30.36
N ILE A 342 -44.26 16.53 30.51
CA ILE A 342 -44.33 17.67 31.41
C ILE A 342 -44.88 17.22 32.74
N GLU A 343 -44.12 17.37 33.81
CA GLU A 343 -44.66 17.24 35.17
C GLU A 343 -45.15 18.60 35.67
N VAL A 344 -46.40 18.68 36.12
CA VAL A 344 -46.93 19.87 36.81
C VAL A 344 -46.92 19.60 38.30
N GLY A 345 -46.02 20.26 39.04
CA GLY A 345 -45.68 19.89 40.41
C GLY A 345 -46.45 20.63 41.51
N SER A 346 -46.88 21.87 41.29
CA SER A 346 -47.48 22.70 42.38
C SER A 346 -48.74 23.46 41.99
N GLY A 347 -49.12 23.46 40.71
CA GLY A 347 -50.27 24.21 40.19
C GLY A 347 -49.92 24.97 38.92
N GLY A 348 -50.91 25.65 38.34
CA GLY A 348 -50.78 26.37 37.08
C GLY A 348 -51.59 25.74 35.95
N SER A 349 -51.39 26.26 34.74
CA SER A 349 -52.00 25.75 33.51
C SER A 349 -50.92 25.38 32.49
N ILE A 350 -51.23 24.41 31.64
CA ILE A 350 -50.42 24.13 30.45
C ILE A 350 -51.02 24.87 29.27
N THR A 351 -50.22 25.62 28.53
CA THR A 351 -50.65 26.28 27.29
C THR A 351 -50.11 25.53 26.09
N ILE A 352 -51.01 25.15 25.18
CA ILE A 352 -50.67 24.59 23.87
C ILE A 352 -50.59 25.76 22.86
N PRO A 353 -49.39 26.26 22.51
CA PRO A 353 -49.23 27.37 21.57
C PRO A 353 -49.59 27.00 20.13
N ASN A 354 -50.04 28.00 19.36
CA ASN A 354 -50.29 27.87 17.93
C ASN A 354 -48.99 27.93 17.11
N SER A 355 -48.90 27.14 16.04
CA SER A 355 -47.79 27.17 15.07
C SER A 355 -46.38 26.94 15.66
N THR A 356 -46.29 26.26 16.81
CA THR A 356 -45.00 25.92 17.45
C THR A 356 -44.55 24.49 17.15
N PHE A 357 -45.50 23.55 17.03
CA PHE A 357 -45.24 22.13 16.84
C PHE A 357 -45.52 21.69 15.40
N SER A 358 -45.07 20.50 15.02
CA SER A 358 -45.26 19.89 13.72
C SER A 358 -46.17 18.66 13.78
N ALA A 359 -46.64 18.21 12.62
CA ALA A 359 -47.41 16.97 12.52
C ALA A 359 -46.57 15.78 13.04
N GLY A 360 -47.12 15.00 13.96
CA GLY A 360 -46.45 13.84 14.58
C GLY A 360 -45.78 14.13 15.92
N ASP A 361 -45.61 15.40 16.30
CA ASP A 361 -45.11 15.73 17.63
C ASP A 361 -46.07 15.20 18.69
N ALA A 362 -45.52 14.65 19.77
CA ALA A 362 -46.29 14.20 20.92
C ALA A 362 -45.67 14.70 22.20
N ILE A 363 -46.51 15.19 23.11
CA ILE A 363 -46.10 15.67 24.43
C ILE A 363 -47.05 15.05 25.45
N SER A 364 -46.49 14.38 26.45
CA SER A 364 -47.27 13.87 27.58
C SER A 364 -47.28 14.89 28.72
N ILE A 365 -48.36 14.92 29.50
CA ILE A 365 -48.51 15.79 30.67
C ILE A 365 -48.94 14.90 31.83
N PHE A 366 -48.20 14.99 32.93
CA PHE A 366 -48.58 14.39 34.21
C PHE A 366 -48.98 15.48 35.20
N ASN A 367 -50.23 15.47 35.62
CA ASN A 367 -50.72 16.36 36.67
C ASN A 367 -50.33 15.81 38.06
N ASN A 368 -49.14 16.17 38.53
CA ASN A 368 -48.69 15.86 39.88
C ASN A 368 -49.16 16.88 40.93
N THR A 369 -50.27 17.59 40.69
CA THR A 369 -50.91 18.46 41.70
C THR A 369 -52.06 17.76 42.42
N THR A 370 -52.47 18.27 43.60
CA THR A 370 -53.58 17.71 44.39
C THR A 370 -54.96 18.01 43.80
N GLY A 371 -55.04 18.92 42.82
CA GLY A 371 -56.28 19.32 42.15
C GLY A 371 -56.25 19.04 40.65
N ASN A 372 -57.34 19.40 39.96
CA ASN A 372 -57.35 19.40 38.51
C ASN A 372 -56.58 20.62 37.98
N ILE A 373 -55.90 20.46 36.85
CA ILE A 373 -55.25 21.58 36.15
C ILE A 373 -55.94 21.84 34.81
N THR A 374 -55.81 23.07 34.32
CA THR A 374 -56.34 23.46 33.01
C THR A 374 -55.26 23.30 31.95
N ILE A 375 -55.61 22.64 30.84
CA ILE A 375 -54.87 22.70 29.59
C ILE A 375 -55.56 23.75 28.72
N THR A 376 -54.89 24.86 28.49
CA THR A 376 -55.33 25.98 27.66
C THR A 376 -54.90 25.74 26.22
N CYS A 377 -55.85 25.68 25.29
CA CYS A 377 -55.58 25.45 23.88
C CYS A 377 -55.59 26.80 23.15
N THR A 378 -54.41 27.37 22.89
CA THR A 378 -54.28 28.58 22.04
C THR A 378 -53.96 28.26 20.60
N ILE A 379 -53.63 26.98 20.31
CA ILE A 379 -53.61 26.40 18.97
C ILE A 379 -54.96 26.56 18.26
N THR A 380 -54.95 26.67 16.93
CA THR A 380 -56.13 27.00 16.11
C THR A 380 -57.27 26.00 16.28
N THR A 381 -56.96 24.71 16.42
CA THR A 381 -57.97 23.67 16.66
C THR A 381 -57.42 22.62 17.60
N ALA A 382 -58.16 22.31 18.67
CA ALA A 382 -57.84 21.24 19.59
C ALA A 382 -59.06 20.34 19.82
N TYR A 383 -58.86 19.03 19.79
CA TYR A 383 -59.91 18.05 20.05
C TYR A 383 -59.66 17.30 21.34
N LYS A 384 -60.72 16.97 22.08
CA LYS A 384 -60.68 15.86 23.04
C LYS A 384 -60.82 14.57 22.23
N ALA A 385 -59.91 13.61 22.40
CA ALA A 385 -59.93 12.39 21.62
C ALA A 385 -61.27 11.65 21.78
N GLY A 386 -61.90 11.32 20.64
CA GLY A 386 -63.22 10.70 20.57
C GLY A 386 -64.40 11.67 20.45
N GLU A 387 -64.15 12.99 20.53
CA GLU A 387 -65.15 14.04 20.37
C GLU A 387 -64.89 14.84 19.07
N ASP A 388 -65.96 15.29 18.42
CA ASP A 388 -65.91 16.07 17.17
C ASP A 388 -66.24 17.55 17.41
N SER A 389 -65.58 18.16 18.39
CA SER A 389 -65.75 19.57 18.71
C SER A 389 -64.43 20.21 19.10
N ASP A 390 -64.16 21.38 18.55
CA ASP A 390 -63.03 22.22 18.94
C ASP A 390 -63.18 22.68 20.39
N ILE A 391 -62.09 22.62 21.16
CA ILE A 391 -62.07 22.98 22.59
C ILE A 391 -61.06 24.10 22.85
N ALA A 392 -61.50 25.12 23.59
CA ALA A 392 -60.60 26.17 24.09
C ALA A 392 -59.79 25.71 25.32
N THR A 393 -60.32 24.75 26.07
CA THR A 393 -59.69 24.23 27.29
C THR A 393 -60.04 22.76 27.51
N ALA A 394 -59.15 22.01 28.14
CA ALA A 394 -59.43 20.71 28.73
C ALA A 394 -59.05 20.69 30.21
N THR A 395 -59.81 19.97 31.04
CA THR A 395 -59.47 19.79 32.45
C THR A 395 -58.75 18.45 32.64
N LEU A 396 -57.47 18.48 33.03
CA LEU A 396 -56.72 17.28 33.38
C LEU A 396 -56.91 16.98 34.87
N LYS A 397 -57.48 15.81 35.17
CA LYS A 397 -57.79 15.40 36.56
C LYS A 397 -56.53 15.32 37.42
N THR A 398 -56.70 15.47 38.74
CA THR A 398 -55.65 15.20 39.73
C THR A 398 -55.02 13.83 39.50
N ARG A 399 -53.68 13.77 39.52
CA ARG A 399 -52.89 12.56 39.20
C ARG A 399 -53.18 11.95 37.82
N GLY A 400 -53.83 12.71 36.94
CA GLY A 400 -54.18 12.30 35.60
C GLY A 400 -53.00 12.45 34.65
N ILE A 401 -52.99 11.62 33.61
CA ILE A 401 -52.08 11.73 32.47
C ILE A 401 -52.90 12.12 31.24
N ALA A 402 -52.36 13.01 30.44
CA ALA A 402 -52.84 13.27 29.09
C ALA A 402 -51.68 13.32 28.11
N THR A 403 -51.91 12.86 26.89
CA THR A 403 -50.97 13.01 25.78
C THR A 403 -51.63 13.89 24.72
N ILE A 404 -50.87 14.89 24.28
CA ILE A 404 -51.22 15.73 23.14
C ILE A 404 -50.51 15.15 21.93
N LEU A 405 -51.27 14.82 20.89
CA LEU A 405 -50.76 14.47 19.57
C LEU A 405 -51.04 15.64 18.62
N PHE A 406 -50.00 16.22 18.04
CA PHE A 406 -50.13 17.28 17.06
C PHE A 406 -50.37 16.68 15.67
N ILE A 407 -51.49 17.02 15.03
CA ILE A 407 -51.87 16.58 13.68
C ILE A 407 -51.27 17.53 12.63
N SER A 408 -51.07 18.79 13.01
CA SER A 408 -50.32 19.81 12.26
C SER A 408 -49.89 20.93 13.22
N GLY A 409 -49.18 21.95 12.73
CA GLY A 409 -48.86 23.11 13.56
C GLY A 409 -50.06 23.94 14.04
N THR A 410 -51.26 23.67 13.52
CA THR A 410 -52.49 24.36 13.90
C THR A 410 -53.58 23.43 14.44
N VAL A 411 -53.33 22.11 14.52
CA VAL A 411 -54.33 21.12 14.94
C VAL A 411 -53.72 20.10 15.89
N CYS A 412 -54.37 19.84 17.04
CA CYS A 412 -53.97 18.75 17.94
C CYS A 412 -55.17 17.95 18.49
N ALA A 413 -54.89 16.75 19.00
CA ALA A 413 -55.83 15.93 19.75
C ALA A 413 -55.24 15.61 21.12
N ILE A 414 -56.06 15.73 22.17
CA ILE A 414 -55.68 15.49 23.55
C ILE A 414 -56.44 14.26 24.05
N SER A 415 -55.71 13.23 24.50
CA SER A 415 -56.28 12.00 25.02
C SER A 415 -55.80 11.74 26.45
N GLY A 416 -56.64 11.14 27.30
CA GLY A 416 -56.25 10.75 28.67
C GLY A 416 -57.34 11.02 29.72
N ASN A 417 -56.92 11.34 30.95
CA ASN A 417 -57.81 11.55 32.10
C ASN A 417 -58.45 12.95 32.11
N LEU A 418 -59.13 13.29 31.02
CA LEU A 418 -59.75 14.58 30.80
C LEU A 418 -61.21 14.56 31.26
N SER A 419 -61.64 15.56 32.02
CA SER A 419 -63.07 15.84 32.27
C SER A 419 -63.54 16.93 31.31
#